data_AF-A0A8S0UHE6-F1
#
_entry.id   AF-A0A8S0UHE6-F1
#
_cell.length_a   1.000
_cell.length_b   1.000
_cell.length_c   1.000
_cell.angle_alpha   90.00
_cell.angle_beta   90.00
_cell.angle_gamma   90.00
#
_symmetry.space_group_name_H-M   'P 1'
#
loop_
_entity.id
_entity.type
_entity.pdbx_description
1 polymer ?
#
loop_
_entity_poly.entity_id
_entity_poly.type
_entity_poly.pdbx_seq_one_letter_code
_entity_poly.pdbx_strand_id
1 'polypeptide(L)'
;NSRGPSDIDPAQYYASAERHSQQELSRVLTKRKRKRKQKQTQGHPRAMAAQQHLAKFFILANFCLALGLLLNYALPNLISQVIDKQIALTQSSQTYPMWKEPPVPIYQKFYFFNVTNAHDVEQFGLKPILAEVGPFTYRCKWNKRDIEFLSSDKGQPDLANLMSYKNFKTWHFEPELSIADHSLELVTLNAPLAITLTLIQSASNAVRLLVTFSLDGLSEGFFTKRSVRQLLFDGYPDLLTTFGPLLNAEMLSQGGHFGYMNARNNSLDGTFEVHTGTDEIKKLNTLN
;
A
#
# COMPACT_ATOMS: atom_id res chain seq x y z
N ASN A 1 22.83 95.26 -78.46
CA ASN A 1 23.89 94.68 -79.31
C ASN A 1 23.94 93.18 -79.15
N SER A 2 23.28 92.49 -80.07
CA SER A 2 23.38 91.06 -80.35
C SER A 2 24.67 90.74 -81.10
N ARG A 3 25.39 89.67 -80.73
CA ARG A 3 26.26 88.93 -81.66
C ARG A 3 26.13 87.44 -81.43
N GLY A 4 25.85 86.73 -82.53
CA GLY A 4 25.75 85.28 -82.65
C GLY A 4 27.09 84.57 -82.86
N PRO A 5 27.09 83.26 -83.18
CA PRO A 5 27.89 82.24 -82.49
C PRO A 5 29.15 81.79 -83.25
N SER A 6 30.11 81.19 -82.55
CA SER A 6 31.35 80.62 -83.10
C SER A 6 31.32 79.08 -83.12
N ASP A 7 31.75 78.52 -84.26
CA ASP A 7 31.96 77.11 -84.59
C ASP A 7 32.74 76.30 -83.52
N ILE A 8 32.36 75.02 -83.34
CA ILE A 8 33.07 74.06 -82.48
C ILE A 8 33.75 72.99 -83.34
N ASP A 9 35.06 72.81 -83.13
CA ASP A 9 35.97 71.87 -83.80
C ASP A 9 35.62 70.38 -83.51
N PRO A 10 35.39 69.53 -84.53
CA PRO A 10 35.07 68.11 -84.37
C PRO A 10 36.12 67.28 -83.61
N ALA A 11 37.41 67.61 -83.71
CA ALA A 11 38.48 66.83 -83.07
C ALA A 11 38.46 66.96 -81.54
N GLN A 12 38.09 68.14 -81.02
CA GLN A 12 37.88 68.35 -79.60
C GLN A 12 36.63 67.64 -79.09
N TYR A 13 35.60 67.51 -79.92
CA TYR A 13 34.36 66.81 -79.58
C TYR A 13 34.60 65.30 -79.37
N TYR A 14 35.33 64.64 -80.27
CA TYR A 14 35.63 63.21 -80.15
C TYR A 14 36.59 62.90 -78.97
N ALA A 15 37.63 63.71 -78.76
CA ALA A 15 38.53 63.55 -77.61
C ALA A 15 37.81 63.81 -76.27
N SER A 16 36.85 64.72 -76.23
CA SER A 16 35.98 64.96 -75.08
C SER A 16 35.05 63.77 -74.82
N ALA A 17 34.42 63.22 -75.87
CA ALA A 17 33.53 62.07 -75.78
C ALA A 17 34.24 60.80 -75.27
N GLU A 18 35.49 60.57 -75.70
CA GLU A 18 36.28 59.41 -75.27
C GLU A 18 36.74 59.53 -73.81
N ARG A 19 37.12 60.73 -73.37
CA ARG A 19 37.37 61.01 -71.94
C ARG A 19 36.11 60.83 -71.10
N HIS A 20 34.96 61.25 -71.60
CA HIS A 20 33.67 61.09 -70.93
C HIS A 20 33.27 59.60 -70.82
N SER A 21 33.49 58.82 -71.88
CA SER A 21 33.31 57.36 -71.91
C SER A 21 34.18 56.67 -70.86
N GLN A 22 35.48 56.96 -70.81
CA GLN A 22 36.37 56.37 -69.81
C GLN A 22 36.04 56.82 -68.37
N GLN A 23 35.57 58.06 -68.18
CA GLN A 23 35.05 58.53 -66.90
C GLN A 23 33.79 57.78 -66.48
N GLU A 24 32.86 57.53 -67.40
CA GLU A 24 31.66 56.76 -67.09
C GLU A 24 31.98 55.29 -66.80
N LEU A 25 32.87 54.67 -67.57
CA LEU A 25 33.29 53.29 -67.37
C LEU A 25 34.01 53.11 -66.03
N SER A 26 34.90 54.04 -65.67
CA SER A 26 35.55 54.07 -64.34
C SER A 26 34.54 54.33 -63.22
N ARG A 27 33.55 55.23 -63.40
CA ARG A 27 32.46 55.43 -62.43
C ARG A 27 31.63 54.17 -62.23
N VAL A 28 31.28 53.47 -63.29
CA VAL A 28 30.51 52.22 -63.24
C VAL A 28 31.30 51.12 -62.55
N LEU A 29 32.58 50.95 -62.88
CA LEU A 29 33.46 49.98 -62.23
C LEU A 29 33.65 50.30 -60.74
N THR A 30 33.79 51.57 -60.39
CA THR A 30 33.92 52.01 -59.00
C THR A 30 32.62 51.80 -58.21
N LYS A 31 31.45 52.09 -58.81
CA LYS A 31 30.14 51.77 -58.22
C LYS A 31 29.96 50.25 -58.04
N ARG A 32 30.37 49.44 -59.02
CA ARG A 32 30.33 47.97 -58.92
C ARG A 32 31.25 47.44 -57.83
N LYS A 33 32.50 47.95 -57.73
CA LYS A 33 33.43 47.60 -56.65
C LYS A 33 32.88 48.00 -55.27
N ARG A 34 32.30 49.21 -55.14
CA ARG A 34 31.65 49.66 -53.90
C ARG A 34 30.47 48.77 -53.51
N LYS A 35 29.57 48.44 -54.44
CA LYS A 35 28.44 47.53 -54.18
C LYS A 35 28.89 46.14 -53.76
N ARG A 36 29.95 45.58 -54.38
CA ARG A 36 30.52 44.29 -53.99
C ARG A 36 31.13 44.36 -52.58
N LYS A 37 31.92 45.39 -52.28
CA LYS A 37 32.54 45.58 -50.96
C LYS A 37 31.48 45.76 -49.86
N GLN A 38 30.42 46.51 -50.14
CA GLN A 38 29.31 46.74 -49.22
C GLN A 38 28.47 45.48 -48.95
N LYS A 39 28.18 44.67 -49.98
CA LYS A 39 27.53 43.36 -49.78
C LYS A 39 28.39 42.42 -48.94
N GLN A 40 29.71 42.45 -49.14
CA GLN A 40 30.67 41.61 -48.42
C GLN A 40 30.82 42.03 -46.94
N THR A 41 30.87 43.34 -46.65
CA THR A 41 30.92 43.86 -45.27
C THR A 41 29.61 43.76 -44.52
N GLN A 42 28.45 43.75 -45.20
CA GLN A 42 27.14 43.70 -44.55
C GLN A 42 26.61 42.27 -44.35
N GLY A 43 27.02 41.31 -45.19
CA GLY A 43 26.68 39.88 -45.05
C GLY A 43 27.45 39.18 -43.92
N HIS A 44 28.71 39.57 -43.70
CA HIS A 44 29.58 38.97 -42.68
C HIS A 44 29.10 39.15 -41.21
N PRO A 45 28.69 40.34 -40.74
CA PRO A 45 28.22 40.54 -39.36
C PRO A 45 26.84 39.91 -39.09
N ARG A 46 25.96 39.83 -40.10
CA ARG A 46 24.66 39.15 -39.97
C ARG A 46 24.82 37.62 -39.86
N ALA A 47 25.74 37.03 -40.61
CA ALA A 47 26.07 35.61 -40.50
C ALA A 47 26.73 35.28 -39.14
N MET A 48 27.63 36.15 -38.65
CA MET A 48 28.24 36.02 -37.33
C MET A 48 27.19 36.08 -36.20
N ALA A 49 26.26 37.03 -36.25
CA ALA A 49 25.18 37.14 -35.26
C ALA A 49 24.26 35.90 -35.28
N ALA A 50 23.89 35.40 -36.46
CA ALA A 50 23.10 34.18 -36.60
C ALA A 50 23.83 32.95 -36.04
N GLN A 51 25.13 32.80 -36.30
CA GLN A 51 25.96 31.74 -35.70
C GLN A 51 26.02 31.85 -34.16
N GLN A 52 26.09 33.06 -33.61
CA GLN A 52 26.07 33.27 -32.16
C GLN A 52 24.73 32.88 -31.52
N HIS A 53 23.60 33.20 -32.17
CA HIS A 53 22.29 32.76 -31.69
C HIS A 53 22.14 31.24 -31.75
N LEU A 54 22.56 30.59 -32.85
CA LEU A 54 22.58 29.13 -32.97
C LEU A 54 23.45 28.47 -31.91
N ALA A 55 24.66 29.00 -31.66
CA ALA A 55 25.54 28.49 -30.60
C ALA A 55 24.89 28.58 -29.21
N LYS A 56 24.19 29.69 -28.90
CA LYS A 56 23.43 29.83 -27.65
C LYS A 56 22.30 28.81 -27.55
N PHE A 57 21.57 28.55 -28.64
CA PHE A 57 20.53 27.51 -28.67
C PHE A 57 21.11 26.11 -28.44
N PHE A 58 22.24 25.76 -29.06
CA PHE A 58 22.89 24.48 -28.83
C PHE A 58 23.39 24.34 -27.38
N ILE A 59 23.98 25.38 -26.79
CA ILE A 59 24.40 25.36 -25.39
C ILE A 59 23.19 25.15 -24.47
N LEU A 60 22.10 25.88 -24.70
CA LEU A 60 20.87 25.74 -23.92
C LEU A 60 20.25 24.35 -24.08
N ALA A 61 20.20 23.81 -25.31
CA ALA A 61 19.67 22.47 -25.58
C ALA A 61 20.51 21.39 -24.88
N ASN A 62 21.85 21.49 -24.94
CA ASN A 62 22.73 20.57 -24.23
C ASN A 62 22.60 20.70 -22.71
N PHE A 63 22.44 21.92 -22.18
CA PHE A 63 22.18 22.14 -20.76
C PHE A 63 20.85 21.51 -20.32
N CYS A 64 19.76 21.72 -21.08
CA CYS A 64 18.47 21.11 -20.80
C CYS A 64 18.53 19.58 -20.89
N LEU A 65 19.25 19.03 -21.86
CA LEU A 65 19.46 17.59 -22.00
C LEU A 65 20.23 17.02 -20.80
N ALA A 66 21.34 17.67 -20.41
CA ALA A 66 22.14 17.26 -19.26
C ALA A 66 21.34 17.35 -17.95
N LEU A 67 20.57 18.42 -17.76
CA LEU A 67 19.68 18.56 -16.61
C LEU A 67 18.57 17.50 -16.61
N GLY A 68 17.98 17.21 -17.76
CA GLY A 68 16.97 16.16 -17.90
C GLY A 68 17.52 14.77 -17.54
N LEU A 69 18.73 14.44 -18.02
CA LEU A 69 19.41 13.18 -17.67
C LEU A 69 19.77 13.10 -16.18
N LEU A 70 20.27 14.21 -15.61
CA LEU A 70 20.58 14.30 -14.18
C LEU A 70 19.32 14.11 -13.33
N LEU A 71 18.23 14.79 -13.66
CA LEU A 71 16.95 14.63 -12.98
C LEU A 71 16.43 13.21 -13.14
N ASN A 72 16.48 12.62 -14.34
CA ASN A 72 16.05 11.24 -14.55
C ASN A 72 16.83 10.22 -13.69
N TYR A 73 18.12 10.46 -13.44
CA TYR A 73 18.92 9.58 -12.59
C TYR A 73 18.75 9.86 -11.08
N ALA A 74 18.74 11.12 -10.67
CA ALA A 74 18.73 11.50 -9.26
C ALA A 74 17.33 11.53 -8.64
N LEU A 75 16.32 11.97 -9.40
CA LEU A 75 14.97 12.19 -8.90
C LEU A 75 14.31 10.90 -8.39
N PRO A 76 14.40 9.74 -9.08
CA PRO A 76 13.82 8.50 -8.56
C PRO A 76 14.38 8.12 -7.19
N ASN A 77 15.70 8.23 -6.98
CA ASN A 77 16.32 7.89 -5.70
C ASN A 77 15.89 8.84 -4.58
N LEU A 78 15.80 10.15 -4.87
CA LEU A 78 15.32 11.13 -3.89
C LEU A 78 13.85 10.89 -3.51
N ILE A 79 13.00 10.60 -4.51
CA ILE A 79 11.59 10.25 -4.27
C ILE A 79 11.50 9.00 -3.42
N SER A 80 12.22 7.93 -3.75
CA SER A 80 12.22 6.68 -2.97
C SER A 80 12.64 6.93 -1.52
N GLN A 81 13.69 7.72 -1.27
CA GLN A 81 14.11 8.03 0.11
C GLN A 81 13.05 8.81 0.91
N VAL A 82 12.33 9.73 0.27
CA VAL A 82 11.24 10.47 0.92
C VAL A 82 10.07 9.54 1.21
N ILE A 83 9.71 8.68 0.25
CA ILE A 83 8.66 7.68 0.40
C ILE A 83 9.00 6.70 1.51
N ASP A 84 10.20 6.12 1.51
CA ASP A 84 10.65 5.15 2.51
C ASP A 84 10.56 5.73 3.93
N LYS A 85 10.94 7.00 4.12
CA LYS A 85 10.79 7.70 5.40
C LYS A 85 9.33 7.94 5.81
N GLN A 86 8.43 8.17 4.85
CA GLN A 86 7.00 8.39 5.14
C GLN A 86 6.24 7.09 5.41
N ILE A 87 6.73 5.96 4.88
CA ILE A 87 6.12 4.65 5.00
C ILE A 87 6.67 3.85 6.19
N ALA A 88 7.95 4.01 6.52
CA ALA A 88 8.58 3.35 7.67
C ALA A 88 7.77 3.58 8.97
N LEU A 89 7.68 2.57 9.83
CA LEU A 89 6.97 2.65 11.11
C LEU A 89 7.82 3.41 12.12
N THR A 90 7.68 4.73 12.14
CA THR A 90 8.30 5.62 13.12
C THR A 90 7.26 6.58 13.66
N GLN A 91 7.44 7.10 14.87
CA GLN A 91 6.44 8.00 15.49
C GLN A 91 6.15 9.27 14.66
N SER A 92 7.09 9.68 13.80
CA SER A 92 6.97 10.84 12.93
C SER A 92 6.44 10.53 11.52
N SER A 93 6.29 9.25 11.15
CA SER A 93 5.83 8.90 9.81
C SER A 93 4.32 9.06 9.64
N GLN A 94 3.88 9.33 8.41
CA GLN A 94 2.46 9.49 8.10
C GLN A 94 1.70 8.15 8.17
N THR A 95 2.39 7.04 7.93
CA THR A 95 1.78 5.70 7.91
C THR A 95 1.56 5.13 9.31
N TYR A 96 2.37 5.54 10.30
CA TYR A 96 2.27 5.06 11.68
C TYR A 96 0.88 5.18 12.33
N PRO A 97 0.17 6.34 12.28
CA PRO A 97 -1.17 6.42 12.85
C PRO A 97 -2.17 5.48 12.15
N MET A 98 -2.08 5.31 10.83
CA MET A 98 -2.95 4.39 10.07
C MET A 98 -2.62 2.92 10.35
N TRP A 99 -1.34 2.60 10.58
CA TRP A 99 -0.91 1.27 10.99
C TRP A 99 -1.37 0.94 12.42
N LYS A 100 -1.29 1.92 13.33
CA LYS A 100 -1.73 1.78 14.72
C LYS A 100 -3.24 1.59 14.82
N GLU A 101 -4.01 2.38 14.08
CA GLU A 101 -5.47 2.30 14.01
C GLU A 101 -5.91 2.40 12.54
N PRO A 102 -6.17 1.26 11.87
CA PRO A 102 -6.61 1.25 10.49
C PRO A 102 -7.90 2.05 10.31
N PRO A 103 -7.93 3.05 9.41
CA PRO A 103 -9.09 3.93 9.22
C PRO A 103 -10.24 3.24 8.48
N VAL A 104 -9.96 2.12 7.81
CA VAL A 104 -10.94 1.37 7.03
C VAL A 104 -11.69 0.39 7.94
N PRO A 105 -13.03 0.37 7.94
CA PRO A 105 -13.79 -0.61 8.71
C PRO A 105 -13.54 -2.02 8.19
N ILE A 106 -13.16 -2.92 9.09
CA ILE A 106 -12.95 -4.34 8.79
C ILE A 106 -14.22 -5.09 9.18
N TYR A 107 -14.75 -5.92 8.29
CA TYR A 107 -15.93 -6.74 8.57
C TYR A 107 -15.55 -8.22 8.54
N GLN A 108 -15.88 -8.93 9.62
CA GLN A 108 -15.80 -10.38 9.70
C GLN A 108 -17.19 -10.97 9.50
N LYS A 109 -17.34 -11.84 8.50
CA LYS A 109 -18.58 -12.57 8.24
C LYS A 109 -18.42 -14.00 8.73
N PHE A 110 -19.40 -14.48 9.50
CA PHE A 110 -19.48 -15.87 9.96
C PHE A 110 -20.62 -16.59 9.24
N TYR A 111 -20.35 -17.83 8.87
CA TYR A 111 -21.30 -18.74 8.23
C TYR A 111 -21.29 -20.04 9.02
N PHE A 112 -22.46 -20.61 9.25
CA PHE A 112 -22.64 -21.83 10.03
C PHE A 112 -23.35 -22.88 9.20
N PHE A 113 -23.02 -24.15 9.43
CA PHE A 113 -23.78 -25.27 8.90
C PHE A 113 -24.77 -25.76 9.95
N ASN A 114 -26.04 -25.44 9.73
CA ASN A 114 -27.15 -25.92 10.55
C ASN A 114 -27.51 -27.35 10.14
N VAL A 115 -27.61 -28.26 11.11
CA VAL A 115 -27.95 -29.67 10.89
C VAL A 115 -29.45 -29.85 11.04
N THR A 116 -30.13 -30.17 9.93
CA THR A 116 -31.60 -30.23 9.89
C THR A 116 -32.18 -31.55 10.39
N ASN A 117 -31.40 -32.64 10.35
CA ASN A 117 -31.81 -34.00 10.73
C ASN A 117 -30.97 -34.57 11.88
N ALA A 118 -30.56 -33.73 12.84
CA ALA A 118 -29.67 -34.12 13.95
C ALA A 118 -30.16 -35.37 14.71
N HIS A 119 -31.46 -35.45 15.00
CA HIS A 119 -32.06 -36.60 15.68
C HIS A 119 -31.88 -37.91 14.88
N ASP A 120 -32.09 -37.88 13.56
CA ASP A 120 -31.98 -39.07 12.73
C ASP A 120 -30.52 -39.55 12.59
N VAL A 121 -29.58 -38.60 12.63
CA VAL A 121 -28.15 -38.91 12.64
C VAL A 121 -27.78 -39.63 13.94
N GLU A 122 -28.24 -39.14 15.09
CA GLU A 122 -27.93 -39.73 16.39
C GLU A 122 -28.61 -41.08 16.61
N GLN A 123 -29.88 -41.23 16.24
CA GLN A 123 -30.65 -42.44 16.51
C GLN A 123 -30.44 -43.54 15.49
N PHE A 124 -30.33 -43.18 14.21
CA PHE A 124 -30.34 -44.16 13.11
C PHE A 124 -29.03 -44.19 12.32
N GLY A 125 -28.06 -43.33 12.66
CA GLY A 125 -26.78 -43.27 11.94
C GLY A 125 -26.92 -42.76 10.50
N LEU A 126 -27.97 -41.98 10.20
CA LEU A 126 -28.15 -41.41 8.86
C LEU A 126 -27.08 -40.35 8.56
N LYS A 127 -26.90 -40.04 7.27
CA LYS A 127 -26.00 -38.98 6.84
C LYS A 127 -26.56 -37.59 7.25
N PRO A 128 -25.74 -36.69 7.83
CA PRO A 128 -26.19 -35.36 8.19
C PRO A 128 -26.52 -34.50 6.97
N ILE A 129 -27.63 -33.74 7.07
CA ILE A 129 -28.11 -32.78 6.09
C ILE A 129 -27.83 -31.37 6.61
N LEU A 130 -26.88 -30.70 5.95
CA LEU A 130 -26.39 -29.38 6.33
C LEU A 130 -27.07 -28.29 5.51
N ALA A 131 -27.49 -27.23 6.16
CA ALA A 131 -27.93 -25.98 5.55
C ALA A 131 -27.01 -24.85 5.99
N GLU A 132 -26.37 -24.16 5.05
CA GLU A 132 -25.56 -22.99 5.36
C GLU A 132 -26.45 -21.82 5.80
N VAL A 133 -26.12 -21.17 6.91
CA VAL A 133 -26.82 -20.00 7.46
C VAL A 133 -25.81 -18.89 7.68
N GLY A 134 -25.99 -17.78 6.98
CA GLY A 134 -25.13 -16.60 7.10
C GLY A 134 -25.40 -15.58 5.97
N PRO A 135 -24.69 -14.44 5.99
CA PRO A 135 -23.66 -14.07 6.96
C PRO A 135 -24.21 -13.55 8.28
N PHE A 136 -23.50 -13.82 9.37
CA PHE A 136 -23.55 -13.01 10.60
C PHE A 136 -22.34 -12.09 10.60
N THR A 137 -22.58 -10.81 10.37
CA THR A 137 -21.53 -9.83 10.13
C THR A 137 -21.18 -9.08 11.42
N TYR A 138 -19.89 -9.04 11.74
CA TYR A 138 -19.35 -8.25 12.83
C TYR A 138 -18.31 -7.26 12.29
N ARG A 139 -18.48 -5.99 12.62
CA ARG A 139 -17.46 -4.97 12.41
C ARG A 139 -16.37 -5.14 13.46
N CYS A 140 -15.15 -5.38 12.99
CA CYS A 140 -13.97 -5.53 13.82
C CYS A 140 -13.18 -4.22 13.84
N LYS A 141 -12.88 -3.70 15.04
CA LYS A 141 -11.96 -2.57 15.22
C LYS A 141 -10.63 -3.09 15.71
N TRP A 142 -9.55 -2.72 15.03
CA TRP A 142 -8.19 -3.10 15.39
C TRP A 142 -7.46 -1.87 15.91
N ASN A 143 -6.81 -2.00 17.06
CA ASN A 143 -6.03 -0.94 17.67
C ASN A 143 -4.75 -1.55 18.23
N LYS A 144 -3.58 -1.11 17.76
CA LYS A 144 -2.30 -1.58 18.28
C LYS A 144 -1.96 -0.83 19.56
N ARG A 145 -1.71 -1.58 20.63
CA ARG A 145 -1.38 -1.10 21.98
C ARG A 145 -0.05 -1.68 22.43
N ASP A 146 0.44 -1.19 23.57
CA ASP A 146 1.71 -1.59 24.18
C ASP A 146 2.86 -1.54 23.16
N ILE A 147 2.91 -0.44 22.39
CA ILE A 147 3.89 -0.29 21.30
C ILE A 147 5.22 0.15 21.89
N GLU A 148 6.25 -0.69 21.74
CA GLU A 148 7.62 -0.38 22.15
C GLU A 148 8.57 -0.45 20.96
N PHE A 149 9.27 0.66 20.69
CA PHE A 149 10.35 0.66 19.70
C PHE A 149 11.60 0.04 20.34
N LEU A 150 12.07 -1.07 19.78
CA LEU A 150 13.25 -1.77 20.28
C LEU A 150 14.49 -1.00 19.80
N SER A 151 15.15 -0.31 20.73
CA SER A 151 16.39 0.44 20.47
C SER A 151 17.62 -0.37 20.85
N SER A 152 18.73 -0.15 20.13
CA SER A 152 20.05 -0.72 20.43
C SER A 152 20.57 -0.42 21.84
N ASP A 153 19.99 0.55 22.55
CA ASP A 153 20.33 0.93 23.93
C ASP A 153 20.14 -0.20 24.96
N LYS A 154 19.37 -1.25 24.61
CA LYS A 154 19.24 -2.47 25.43
C LYS A 154 20.38 -3.49 25.19
N GLY A 155 21.52 -3.07 24.63
CA GLY A 155 22.73 -3.90 24.50
C GLY A 155 22.66 -5.03 23.48
N GLN A 156 21.62 -5.06 22.63
CA GLN A 156 21.44 -6.05 21.57
C GLN A 156 21.44 -5.33 20.21
N PRO A 157 22.57 -5.35 19.47
CA PRO A 157 22.69 -4.65 18.20
C PRO A 157 21.73 -5.18 17.12
N ASP A 158 21.32 -6.45 17.22
CA ASP A 158 20.44 -7.12 16.27
C ASP A 158 18.95 -6.71 16.38
N LEU A 159 18.57 -5.98 17.45
CA LEU A 159 17.21 -5.50 17.66
C LEU A 159 16.97 -4.07 17.13
N ALA A 160 18.00 -3.41 16.61
CA ALA A 160 17.84 -2.11 15.96
C ALA A 160 16.80 -2.26 14.84
N ASN A 161 15.81 -1.38 14.78
CA ASN A 161 14.74 -1.35 13.77
C ASN A 161 13.58 -2.34 13.98
N LEU A 162 13.48 -2.99 15.14
CA LEU A 162 12.29 -3.75 15.52
C LEU A 162 11.35 -2.93 16.42
N MET A 163 10.09 -3.33 16.45
CA MET A 163 9.06 -2.78 17.33
C MET A 163 8.16 -3.90 17.81
N SER A 164 7.85 -3.90 19.10
CA SER A 164 6.87 -4.82 19.68
C SER A 164 5.51 -4.12 19.83
N TYR A 165 4.42 -4.86 19.70
CA TYR A 165 3.07 -4.38 19.96
C TYR A 165 2.12 -5.55 20.24
N LYS A 166 0.93 -5.23 20.74
CA LYS A 166 -0.21 -6.16 20.85
C LYS A 166 -1.41 -5.59 20.10
N ASN A 167 -2.17 -6.42 19.39
CA ASN A 167 -3.44 -5.97 18.83
C ASN A 167 -4.54 -6.08 19.87
N PHE A 168 -5.19 -4.96 20.10
CA PHE A 168 -6.47 -4.89 20.75
C PHE A 168 -7.57 -4.97 19.70
N LYS A 169 -8.48 -5.94 19.84
CA LYS A 169 -9.55 -6.15 18.86
C LYS A 169 -10.92 -6.09 19.55
N THR A 170 -11.87 -5.40 18.94
CA THR A 170 -13.27 -5.41 19.35
C THR A 170 -14.16 -5.83 18.20
N TRP A 171 -15.23 -6.56 18.49
CA TRP A 171 -16.22 -7.01 17.51
C TRP A 171 -17.58 -6.44 17.88
N HIS A 172 -18.21 -5.77 16.93
CA HIS A 172 -19.55 -5.21 17.06
C HIS A 172 -20.45 -5.85 16.01
N PHE A 173 -21.56 -6.44 16.43
CA PHE A 173 -22.52 -7.05 15.51
C PHE A 173 -23.19 -5.99 14.65
N GLU A 174 -23.35 -6.28 13.36
CA GLU A 174 -23.95 -5.39 12.36
C GLU A 174 -25.23 -6.05 11.81
N PRO A 175 -26.42 -5.77 12.40
CA PRO A 175 -27.68 -6.41 12.00
C PRO A 175 -28.04 -6.16 10.54
N GLU A 176 -27.80 -4.95 10.03
CA GLU A 176 -28.14 -4.54 8.66
C GLU A 176 -27.32 -5.30 7.58
N LEU A 177 -26.16 -5.82 7.96
CA LEU A 177 -25.28 -6.59 7.08
C LEU A 177 -25.38 -8.10 7.35
N SER A 178 -26.33 -8.53 8.18
CA SER A 178 -26.51 -9.91 8.60
C SER A 178 -27.84 -10.47 8.09
N ILE A 179 -27.89 -11.78 7.88
CA ILE A 179 -29.11 -12.46 7.41
C ILE A 179 -30.22 -12.48 8.48
N ALA A 180 -29.83 -12.51 9.76
CA ALA A 180 -30.71 -12.57 10.91
C ALA A 180 -29.98 -12.02 12.15
N ASP A 181 -30.72 -11.83 13.24
CA ASP A 181 -30.12 -11.51 14.54
C ASP A 181 -29.24 -12.66 15.04
N HIS A 182 -28.13 -12.34 15.71
CA HIS A 182 -27.23 -13.34 16.28
C HIS A 182 -27.80 -14.12 17.48
N SER A 183 -29.03 -13.81 17.93
CA SER A 183 -29.80 -14.64 18.83
C SER A 183 -30.40 -15.88 18.15
N LEU A 184 -30.34 -15.98 16.80
CA LEU A 184 -30.82 -17.15 16.07
C LEU A 184 -30.10 -18.41 16.56
N GLU A 185 -30.89 -19.39 17.00
CA GLU A 185 -30.40 -20.69 17.43
C GLU A 185 -30.18 -21.62 16.24
N LEU A 186 -29.01 -22.24 16.21
CA LEU A 186 -28.62 -23.22 15.21
C LEU A 186 -28.30 -24.55 15.90
N VAL A 187 -28.59 -25.64 15.20
CA VAL A 187 -28.19 -26.99 15.62
C VAL A 187 -26.86 -27.30 14.93
N THR A 188 -25.80 -27.42 15.71
CA THR A 188 -24.45 -27.69 15.20
C THR A 188 -23.83 -28.86 15.97
N LEU A 189 -22.69 -29.37 15.48
CA LEU A 189 -21.90 -30.35 16.21
C LEU A 189 -21.55 -29.79 17.60
N ASN A 190 -21.69 -30.63 18.64
CA ASN A 190 -21.16 -30.34 19.96
C ASN A 190 -19.62 -30.47 19.94
N ALA A 191 -18.97 -29.42 19.44
CA ALA A 191 -17.51 -29.35 19.35
C ALA A 191 -16.82 -29.56 20.71
N PRO A 192 -17.25 -28.96 21.83
CA PRO A 192 -16.58 -29.20 23.10
C PRO A 192 -16.72 -30.65 23.60
N LEU A 193 -17.84 -31.33 23.38
CA LEU A 193 -17.93 -32.78 23.61
C LEU A 193 -16.92 -33.56 22.75
N ALA A 194 -16.83 -33.28 21.45
CA ALA A 194 -15.89 -33.96 20.56
C ALA A 194 -14.44 -33.77 21.00
N ILE A 195 -14.06 -32.56 21.42
CA ILE A 195 -12.72 -32.28 21.98
C ILE A 195 -12.51 -33.06 23.28
N THR A 196 -13.49 -33.08 24.19
CA THR A 196 -13.39 -33.85 25.45
C THR A 196 -13.18 -35.34 25.18
N LEU A 197 -13.94 -35.92 24.24
CA LEU A 197 -13.85 -37.33 23.86
C LEU A 197 -12.53 -37.71 23.18
N THR A 198 -11.82 -36.74 22.59
CA THR A 198 -10.47 -36.97 22.05
C THR A 198 -9.40 -36.87 23.15
N LEU A 199 -9.47 -35.85 24.01
CA LEU A 199 -8.51 -35.64 25.11
C LEU A 199 -8.54 -36.77 26.15
N ILE A 200 -9.71 -37.32 26.44
CA ILE A 200 -9.88 -38.43 27.38
C ILE A 200 -9.21 -39.74 26.91
N GLN A 201 -8.90 -39.87 25.62
CA GLN A 201 -8.26 -41.08 25.09
C GLN A 201 -6.86 -41.26 25.70
N SER A 202 -6.17 -40.17 25.97
CA SER A 202 -4.85 -40.12 26.64
C SER A 202 -4.92 -39.91 28.15
N ALA A 203 -6.10 -39.76 28.75
CA ALA A 203 -6.25 -39.50 30.18
C ALA A 203 -6.11 -40.77 31.04
N SER A 204 -5.89 -40.61 32.35
CA SER A 204 -5.82 -41.73 33.30
C SER A 204 -7.16 -42.46 33.42
N ASN A 205 -7.12 -43.75 33.79
CA ASN A 205 -8.34 -44.57 33.93
C ASN A 205 -9.37 -43.95 34.90
N ALA A 206 -8.90 -43.31 35.97
CA ALA A 206 -9.76 -42.63 36.93
C ALA A 206 -10.50 -41.43 36.30
N VAL A 207 -9.78 -40.58 35.55
CA VAL A 207 -10.39 -39.45 34.83
C VAL A 207 -11.35 -39.94 33.76
N ARG A 208 -10.95 -40.99 33.02
CA ARG A 208 -11.81 -41.59 31.99
C ARG A 208 -13.13 -42.07 32.59
N LEU A 209 -13.07 -42.83 33.69
CA LEU A 209 -14.26 -43.32 34.39
C LEU A 209 -15.17 -42.17 34.85
N LEU A 210 -14.59 -41.13 35.44
CA LEU A 210 -15.33 -39.98 35.96
C LEU A 210 -16.07 -39.22 34.84
N VAL A 211 -15.39 -38.95 33.72
CA VAL A 211 -16.03 -38.29 32.57
C VAL A 211 -17.09 -39.20 31.94
N THR A 212 -16.83 -40.50 31.74
CA THR A 212 -17.82 -41.44 31.20
C THR A 212 -19.11 -41.46 32.03
N PHE A 213 -19.01 -41.56 33.36
CA PHE A 213 -20.19 -41.46 34.24
C PHE A 213 -20.93 -40.13 34.12
N SER A 214 -20.21 -39.06 33.79
CA SER A 214 -20.79 -37.72 33.67
C SER A 214 -21.42 -37.47 32.30
N LEU A 215 -20.97 -38.15 31.24
CA LEU A 215 -21.54 -38.04 29.89
C LEU A 215 -23.02 -38.41 29.87
N ASP A 216 -23.40 -39.48 30.58
CA ASP A 216 -24.77 -39.98 30.64
C ASP A 216 -25.73 -38.99 31.35
N GLY A 217 -25.21 -38.12 32.21
CA GLY A 217 -25.99 -37.15 32.97
C GLY A 217 -25.92 -35.70 32.47
N LEU A 218 -24.88 -35.32 31.71
CA LEU A 218 -24.59 -33.93 31.34
C LEU A 218 -24.53 -33.68 29.83
N SER A 219 -24.39 -34.70 28.98
CA SER A 219 -24.24 -34.48 27.54
C SER A 219 -25.60 -34.19 26.89
N GLU A 220 -25.67 -33.11 26.10
CA GLU A 220 -26.83 -32.78 25.26
C GLU A 220 -26.91 -33.64 23.99
N GLY A 221 -26.03 -34.64 23.83
CA GLY A 221 -25.82 -35.39 22.60
C GLY A 221 -24.63 -34.90 21.77
N PHE A 222 -24.47 -35.47 20.57
CA PHE A 222 -23.45 -35.09 19.60
C PHE A 222 -23.77 -33.77 18.88
N PHE A 223 -25.04 -33.35 18.90
CA PHE A 223 -25.46 -32.04 18.43
C PHE A 223 -25.91 -31.16 19.59
N THR A 224 -25.65 -29.86 19.49
CA THR A 224 -26.11 -28.86 20.46
C THR A 224 -26.86 -27.77 19.72
N LYS A 225 -27.89 -27.22 20.39
CA LYS A 225 -28.68 -26.10 19.89
C LYS A 225 -28.26 -24.84 20.63
N ARG A 226 -27.61 -23.91 19.94
CA ARG A 226 -27.07 -22.68 20.54
C ARG A 226 -27.29 -21.47 19.64
N SER A 227 -27.44 -20.31 20.24
CA SER A 227 -27.45 -19.05 19.49
C SER A 227 -26.10 -18.76 18.86
N VAL A 228 -26.08 -18.05 17.73
CA VAL A 228 -24.83 -17.63 17.08
C VAL A 228 -23.95 -16.81 18.02
N ARG A 229 -24.54 -15.96 18.86
CA ARG A 229 -23.79 -15.18 19.86
C ARG A 229 -23.08 -16.09 20.87
N GLN A 230 -23.73 -17.15 21.36
CA GLN A 230 -23.12 -18.14 22.25
C GLN A 230 -22.04 -18.97 21.55
N LEU A 231 -22.29 -19.42 20.31
CA LEU A 231 -21.30 -20.17 19.53
C LEU A 231 -20.01 -19.34 19.29
N LEU A 232 -20.13 -18.02 19.15
CA LEU A 232 -18.99 -17.14 18.89
C LEU A 232 -18.38 -16.54 20.15
N PHE A 233 -19.06 -15.60 20.80
CA PHE A 233 -18.45 -14.65 21.74
C PHE A 233 -18.89 -14.82 23.18
N ASP A 234 -20.19 -15.02 23.45
CA ASP A 234 -20.70 -15.16 24.83
C ASP A 234 -20.24 -16.48 25.45
N GLY A 235 -20.04 -17.49 24.60
CA GLY A 235 -19.77 -18.84 25.02
C GLY A 235 -20.96 -19.52 25.70
N TYR A 236 -20.79 -20.80 26.00
CA TYR A 236 -21.74 -21.58 26.79
C TYR A 236 -21.00 -22.61 27.66
N PRO A 237 -21.52 -22.96 28.85
CA PRO A 237 -20.96 -24.04 29.64
C PRO A 237 -21.18 -25.38 28.95
N ASP A 238 -20.15 -26.24 28.96
CA ASP A 238 -20.20 -27.59 28.41
C ASP A 238 -19.24 -28.53 29.19
N LEU A 239 -19.33 -29.84 28.95
CA LEU A 239 -18.42 -30.85 29.49
C LEU A 239 -16.94 -30.50 29.35
N LEU A 240 -16.54 -29.91 28.22
CA LEU A 240 -15.15 -29.47 28.04
C LEU A 240 -14.74 -28.40 29.06
N THR A 241 -15.66 -27.51 29.43
CA THR A 241 -15.39 -26.45 30.39
C THR A 241 -15.36 -26.98 31.83
N THR A 242 -16.12 -28.03 32.10
CA THR A 242 -16.16 -28.70 33.42
C THR A 242 -14.94 -29.59 33.65
N PHE A 243 -14.57 -30.42 32.66
CA PHE A 243 -13.49 -31.41 32.80
C PHE A 243 -12.17 -30.98 32.17
N GLY A 244 -12.18 -29.96 31.30
CA GLY A 244 -10.99 -29.38 30.68
C GLY A 244 -9.84 -29.14 31.65
N PRO A 245 -10.06 -28.58 32.85
CA PRO A 245 -8.99 -28.38 33.85
C PRO A 245 -8.28 -29.66 34.30
N LEU A 246 -9.00 -30.78 34.33
CA LEU A 246 -8.45 -32.10 34.69
C LEU A 246 -7.70 -32.75 33.52
N LEU A 247 -7.99 -32.33 32.29
CA LEU A 247 -7.38 -32.85 31.06
C LEU A 247 -6.19 -31.99 30.60
N ASN A 248 -6.30 -30.66 30.74
CA ASN A 248 -5.27 -29.68 30.46
C ASN A 248 -5.52 -28.39 31.28
N ALA A 249 -4.58 -28.03 32.15
CA ALA A 249 -4.67 -26.85 33.02
C ALA A 249 -4.77 -25.53 32.24
N GLU A 250 -4.24 -25.43 31.01
CA GLU A 250 -4.32 -24.20 30.20
C GLU A 250 -5.75 -23.88 29.76
N MET A 251 -6.66 -24.86 29.74
CA MET A 251 -8.06 -24.66 29.37
C MET A 251 -8.85 -23.88 30.44
N LEU A 252 -8.34 -23.78 31.68
CA LEU A 252 -8.90 -22.92 32.73
C LEU A 252 -8.87 -21.43 32.33
N SER A 253 -7.96 -21.04 31.45
CA SER A 253 -7.77 -19.63 31.06
C SER A 253 -8.95 -19.01 30.30
N GLN A 254 -9.91 -19.82 29.83
CA GLN A 254 -11.06 -19.37 29.02
C GLN A 254 -12.36 -19.15 29.82
N GLY A 255 -12.26 -18.90 31.13
CA GLY A 255 -13.40 -18.45 31.95
C GLY A 255 -14.55 -19.46 32.09
N GLY A 256 -14.30 -20.74 31.81
CA GLY A 256 -15.31 -21.80 31.99
C GLY A 256 -16.42 -21.82 30.94
N HIS A 257 -16.23 -21.21 29.77
CA HIS A 257 -17.18 -21.24 28.66
C HIS A 257 -16.50 -21.68 27.36
N PHE A 258 -17.23 -22.37 26.49
CA PHE A 258 -16.79 -22.67 25.15
C PHE A 258 -17.46 -21.72 24.15
N GLY A 259 -16.67 -21.14 23.26
CA GLY A 259 -17.11 -20.39 22.09
C GLY A 259 -15.94 -20.23 21.15
N TYR A 260 -16.18 -20.25 19.83
CA TYR A 260 -15.10 -20.22 18.84
C TYR A 260 -14.24 -18.95 18.89
N MET A 261 -14.82 -17.85 19.36
CA MET A 261 -14.18 -16.56 19.56
C MET A 261 -14.21 -16.12 21.03
N ASN A 262 -14.35 -17.08 21.96
CA ASN A 262 -14.36 -16.81 23.39
C ASN A 262 -13.07 -16.08 23.81
N ALA A 263 -13.21 -15.13 24.74
CA ALA A 263 -12.15 -14.27 25.27
C ALA A 263 -11.36 -13.46 24.21
N ARG A 264 -11.80 -13.44 22.93
CA ARG A 264 -11.17 -12.62 21.89
C ARG A 264 -11.72 -11.20 21.86
N ASN A 265 -12.99 -11.00 22.23
CA ASN A 265 -13.58 -9.66 22.20
C ASN A 265 -13.03 -8.79 23.33
N ASN A 266 -12.66 -7.55 23.00
CA ASN A 266 -12.15 -6.57 23.97
C ASN A 266 -10.88 -7.03 24.69
N SER A 267 -10.07 -7.85 24.04
CA SER A 267 -8.82 -8.37 24.58
C SER A 267 -7.61 -8.00 23.72
N LEU A 268 -6.44 -8.11 24.33
CA LEU A 268 -5.16 -8.06 23.65
C LEU A 268 -4.80 -9.47 23.19
N ASP A 269 -4.34 -9.60 21.95
CA ASP A 269 -3.69 -10.82 21.50
C ASP A 269 -2.22 -10.88 21.96
N GLY A 270 -1.48 -11.86 21.43
CA GLY A 270 -0.07 -12.05 21.77
C GLY A 270 0.80 -10.84 21.39
N THR A 271 1.99 -10.77 21.99
CA THR A 271 3.01 -9.81 21.58
C THR A 271 3.55 -10.18 20.21
N PHE A 272 3.53 -9.22 19.29
CA PHE A 272 4.16 -9.33 17.98
C PHE A 272 5.40 -8.45 17.95
N GLU A 273 6.49 -8.98 17.41
CA GLU A 273 7.69 -8.23 17.08
C GLU A 273 7.78 -8.10 15.57
N VAL A 274 7.86 -6.86 15.09
CA VAL A 274 7.90 -6.56 13.65
C VAL A 274 9.03 -5.60 13.31
N HIS A 275 9.53 -5.73 12.09
CA HIS A 275 10.44 -4.77 11.51
C HIS A 275 9.74 -3.45 11.18
N THR A 276 10.37 -2.35 11.59
CA THR A 276 9.88 -0.99 11.34
C THR A 276 10.14 -0.51 9.91
N GLY A 277 11.06 -1.16 9.18
CA GLY A 277 11.44 -0.78 7.83
C GLY A 277 12.34 0.46 7.74
N THR A 278 12.92 0.90 8.87
CA THR A 278 13.86 2.03 8.90
C THR A 278 15.24 1.69 8.33
N ASP A 279 15.63 0.42 8.37
CA ASP A 279 16.84 -0.11 7.73
C ASP A 279 16.57 -0.49 6.27
N GLU A 280 15.59 -1.36 6.05
CA GLU A 280 15.22 -1.86 4.73
C GLU A 280 13.70 -1.88 4.61
N ILE A 281 13.17 -1.01 3.75
CA ILE A 281 11.73 -0.88 3.55
C ILE A 281 11.06 -2.18 3.10
N LYS A 282 11.81 -3.10 2.48
CA LYS A 282 11.31 -4.43 2.08
C LYS A 282 10.94 -5.32 3.26
N LYS A 283 11.52 -5.06 4.45
CA LYS A 283 11.18 -5.76 5.69
C LYS A 283 10.05 -5.10 6.46
N LEU A 284 9.48 -4.00 5.96
CA LEU A 284 8.42 -3.28 6.65
C LEU A 284 7.30 -4.22 7.11
N ASN A 285 7.02 -4.20 8.42
CA ASN A 285 5.95 -4.95 9.06
C ASN A 285 6.05 -6.49 8.86
N THR A 286 7.23 -7.02 8.52
CA THR A 286 7.49 -8.46 8.59
C THR A 286 7.72 -8.87 10.04
N LEU A 287 7.30 -10.09 10.39
CA LEU A 287 7.56 -10.67 11.71
C LEU A 287 9.05 -10.99 11.85
N ASN A 288 9.59 -10.79 13.06
CA ASN A 288 10.92 -11.23 13.47
C ASN A 288 10.94 -12.75 13.70
#